data_AF-A0A2V7JGC2-F1
#
_entry.id   AF-A0A2V7JGC2-F1
#
_cell.length_a   1.000
_cell.length_b   1.000
_cell.length_c   1.000
_cell.angle_alpha   90.00
_cell.angle_beta   90.00
_cell.angle_gamma   90.00
#
_symmetry.space_group_name_H-M   'P 1'
#
loop_
_entity.id
_entity.type
_entity.pdbx_description
1 polymer ?
#
loop_
_entity_poly.entity_id
_entity_poly.type
_entity_poly.pdbx_seq_one_letter_code
_entity_poly.pdbx_strand_id
1 'polypeptide(L)'
;MADRILVTTDDLEHAVRINAALEQSGFRTTLATSLDEARQAIRREPPPDCVVVTGGLHETRAAQLLTLAREREISTLGLVEQTEPDAKGLA
;
A
#
# COMPACT_ATOMS: atom_id res chain seq x y z
N MET A 1 -13.23 8.30 14.22
CA MET A 1 -12.24 7.20 14.33
C MET A 1 -11.17 7.51 13.30
N ALA A 2 -9.88 7.35 13.61
CA ALA A 2 -8.83 7.62 12.63
C ALA A 2 -8.75 6.47 11.63
N ASP A 3 -8.72 6.78 10.33
CA ASP A 3 -8.61 5.78 9.27
C ASP A 3 -7.27 5.04 9.36
N ARG A 4 -7.30 3.75 9.02
CA ARG A 4 -6.17 2.81 9.09
C ARG A 4 -5.53 2.67 7.72
N ILE A 5 -4.28 3.05 7.60
CA ILE A 5 -3.54 3.00 6.34
C ILE A 5 -2.41 1.97 6.46
N LEU A 6 -2.44 0.96 5.60
CA LEU A 6 -1.34 0.04 5.42
C LEU A 6 -0.37 0.63 4.39
N VAL A 7 0.92 0.70 4.71
CA VAL A 7 1.95 1.21 3.81
C VAL A 7 3.00 0.11 3.62
N THR A 8 3.24 -0.32 2.38
CA THR A 8 4.34 -1.25 2.09
C THR A 8 5.69 -0.53 2.14
N THR A 9 6.79 -1.28 2.13
CA THR A 9 8.15 -0.71 2.23
C THR A 9 9.05 -1.17 1.09
N ASP A 10 8.46 -1.48 -0.06
CA ASP A 10 9.18 -1.83 -1.28
C ASP A 10 10.11 -0.68 -1.73
N ASP A 11 9.73 0.56 -1.41
CA ASP A 11 10.60 1.73 -1.40
C ASP A 11 10.61 2.32 0.01
N LEU A 12 11.71 2.12 0.73
CA LEU A 12 11.83 2.50 2.13
C LEU A 12 11.81 4.03 2.33
N GLU A 13 12.43 4.79 1.43
CA GLU A 13 12.50 6.25 1.55
C GLU A 13 11.11 6.87 1.45
N HIS A 14 10.34 6.44 0.44
CA HIS A 14 8.97 6.90 0.25
C HIS A 14 8.06 6.38 1.37
N ALA A 15 8.19 5.13 1.80
CA ALA A 15 7.38 4.55 2.87
C ALA A 15 7.53 5.34 4.19
N VAL A 16 8.76 5.64 4.60
CA VAL A 16 9.02 6.40 5.85
C VAL A 16 8.45 7.81 5.77
N ARG A 17 8.64 8.50 4.65
CA ARG A 17 8.12 9.87 4.46
C ARG A 17 6.59 9.90 4.46
N ILE A 18 5.95 8.98 3.74
CA ILE A 18 4.50 8.85 3.67
C ILE A 18 3.94 8.50 5.06
N ASN A 19 4.54 7.54 5.76
CA ASN A 19 4.11 7.15 7.11
C ASN A 19 4.12 8.35 8.05
N ALA A 20 5.22 9.10 8.09
CA ALA A 20 5.33 10.29 8.94
C ALA A 20 4.29 11.37 8.60
N ALA A 21 4.04 11.62 7.30
CA ALA A 21 3.06 12.60 6.86
C ALA A 21 1.61 12.18 7.22
N LEU A 22 1.29 10.89 7.08
CA LEU A 22 -0.02 10.34 7.43
C LEU A 22 -0.26 10.39 8.95
N GLU A 23 0.72 9.98 9.76
CA GLU A 23 0.64 10.06 11.22
C GLU A 23 0.47 11.51 11.70
N GLN A 24 1.24 12.46 11.14
CA GLN A 24 1.09 13.89 11.43
C GLN A 24 -0.29 14.43 11.06
N SER A 25 -0.93 13.84 10.05
CA SER A 25 -2.30 14.18 9.63
C SER A 25 -3.38 13.50 10.47
N GLY A 26 -3.01 12.67 11.46
CA GLY A 26 -3.91 12.01 12.39
C GLY A 26 -4.42 10.63 11.95
N PHE A 27 -3.85 10.05 10.87
CA PHE A 27 -4.16 8.68 10.45
C PHE A 27 -3.43 7.65 11.33
N ARG A 28 -3.98 6.44 11.39
CA ARG A 28 -3.30 5.29 12.00
C ARG A 28 -2.61 4.50 10.91
N THR A 29 -1.30 4.38 10.98
CA THR A 29 -0.54 3.67 9.95
C THR A 29 -0.06 2.31 10.44
N THR A 30 0.22 1.42 9.49
CA THR A 30 0.96 0.18 9.72
C THR A 30 1.94 0.02 8.57
N LEU A 31 3.23 -0.07 8.88
CA LEU A 31 4.26 -0.41 7.90
C LEU A 31 4.33 -1.93 7.75
N ALA A 32 4.27 -2.43 6.51
CA ALA A 32 4.54 -3.83 6.19
C ALA A 32 5.89 -3.96 5.48
N THR A 33 6.77 -4.77 6.07
CA THR A 33 8.12 -5.05 5.58
C THR A 33 8.21 -6.30 4.72
N SER A 34 7.12 -7.06 4.66
CA SER A 34 6.99 -8.23 3.80
C SER A 34 5.59 -8.35 3.22
N LEU A 35 5.47 -9.13 2.15
CA LEU A 35 4.18 -9.48 1.55
C LEU A 35 3.26 -10.20 2.55
N ASP A 36 3.82 -11.06 3.40
CA ASP A 36 3.03 -11.80 4.38
C ASP A 36 2.50 -10.90 5.50
N GLU A 37 3.29 -9.93 5.98
CA GLU A 37 2.80 -8.90 6.90
C GLU A 37 1.68 -8.08 6.27
N ALA A 38 1.84 -7.66 5.01
CA ALA A 38 0.83 -6.90 4.30
C ALA A 38 -0.47 -7.70 4.13
N ARG A 39 -0.37 -8.98 3.74
CA ARG A 39 -1.50 -9.90 3.65
C ARG A 39 -2.19 -10.12 4.99
N GLN A 40 -1.41 -10.28 6.06
CA GLN A 40 -1.96 -10.44 7.39
C GLN A 40 -2.72 -9.18 7.81
N ALA A 41 -2.16 -7.99 7.56
CA ALA A 41 -2.82 -6.72 7.85
C ALA A 41 -4.14 -6.56 7.07
N ILE A 42 -4.15 -6.89 5.77
CA ILE A 42 -5.38 -6.85 4.96
C ILE A 42 -6.44 -7.81 5.49
N ARG A 43 -6.06 -8.99 5.99
CA ARG A 43 -7.01 -10.00 6.50
C ARG A 43 -7.50 -9.73 7.94
N ARG A 44 -6.91 -8.76 8.66
CA ARG A 44 -7.37 -8.41 10.02
C ARG A 44 -8.76 -7.80 9.99
N GLU A 45 -9.43 -7.86 11.13
CA GLU A 45 -10.74 -7.23 11.35
C GLU A 45 -10.60 -6.16 12.46
N PRO A 46 -10.92 -4.89 12.18
CA PRO A 46 -11.27 -4.35 10.86
C PRO A 46 -10.06 -4.29 9.90
N PRO A 47 -10.30 -4.39 8.56
CA PRO A 47 -9.26 -4.17 7.56
C PRO A 47 -8.69 -2.74 7.62
N PRO A 48 -7.55 -2.49 6.95
CA PRO A 48 -7.16 -1.13 6.62
C PRO A 48 -8.16 -0.50 5.64
N ASP A 49 -8.37 0.80 5.77
CA ASP A 49 -9.22 1.60 4.90
C ASP A 49 -8.50 1.94 3.57
N CYS A 50 -7.16 1.97 3.60
CA CYS A 50 -6.32 2.19 2.43
C CYS A 50 -5.02 1.37 2.47
N VAL A 51 -4.55 0.90 1.32
CA VAL A 51 -3.23 0.31 1.11
C VAL A 51 -2.40 1.20 0.18
N VAL A 52 -1.25 1.65 0.65
CA VAL A 52 -0.24 2.36 -0.13
C VAL A 52 0.86 1.37 -0.52
N VAL A 53 1.02 1.14 -1.83
CA VAL A 53 2.09 0.29 -2.39
C VAL A 53 3.20 1.21 -2.89
N THR A 54 4.37 1.13 -2.26
CA THR A 54 5.42 2.15 -2.44
C THR A 54 6.37 1.91 -3.59
N GLY A 55 6.33 0.76 -4.25
CA GLY A 55 7.18 0.44 -5.42
C GLY A 55 6.91 -0.96 -5.96
N GLY A 56 7.56 -1.31 -7.08
CA GLY A 56 7.45 -2.64 -7.68
C GLY A 56 6.04 -3.00 -8.14
N LEU A 57 5.26 -2.02 -8.64
CA LEU A 57 3.88 -2.23 -9.08
C LEU A 57 3.77 -3.24 -10.24
N HIS A 58 4.79 -3.29 -11.09
CA HIS A 58 4.92 -4.27 -12.16
C HIS A 58 5.24 -5.69 -11.68
N GLU A 59 5.59 -5.87 -10.40
CA GLU A 59 5.98 -7.17 -9.88
C GLU A 59 4.77 -8.01 -9.43
N THR A 60 4.93 -9.34 -9.54
CA THR A 60 3.91 -10.31 -9.12
C THR A 60 3.47 -10.13 -7.65
N ARG A 61 4.37 -9.71 -6.75
CA ARG A 61 4.04 -9.47 -5.33
C ARG A 61 3.00 -8.36 -5.17
N ALA A 62 3.13 -7.26 -5.92
CA ALA A 62 2.20 -6.15 -5.88
C ALA A 62 0.84 -6.57 -6.46
N ALA A 63 0.83 -7.29 -7.59
CA ALA A 63 -0.40 -7.84 -8.18
C ALA A 63 -1.17 -8.76 -7.20
N GLN A 64 -0.47 -9.62 -6.46
CA GLN A 64 -1.07 -10.49 -5.44
C GLN A 64 -1.67 -9.68 -4.28
N LEU A 65 -0.98 -8.63 -3.85
CA LEU A 65 -1.46 -7.76 -2.78
C LEU A 65 -2.70 -6.94 -3.22
N LEU A 66 -2.67 -6.37 -4.41
CA LEU A 66 -3.76 -5.58 -5.00
C LEU A 66 -5.01 -6.44 -5.24
N THR A 67 -4.84 -7.69 -5.68
CA THR A 67 -5.94 -8.65 -5.81
C THR A 67 -6.64 -8.86 -4.46
N LEU A 68 -5.85 -9.09 -3.40
CA LEU A 68 -6.40 -9.29 -2.05
C LEU A 68 -7.09 -8.03 -1.50
N ALA A 69 -6.51 -6.84 -1.73
CA ALA A 69 -7.12 -5.58 -1.34
C ALA A 69 -8.46 -5.34 -2.06
N ARG A 70 -8.51 -5.65 -3.37
CA ARG A 70 -9.72 -5.57 -4.19
C ARG A 70 -10.83 -6.50 -3.71
N GLU A 71 -10.50 -7.74 -3.36
CA GLU A 71 -11.47 -8.70 -2.80
C GLU A 71 -12.12 -8.22 -1.50
N ARG A 72 -11.45 -7.34 -0.76
CA ARG A 72 -11.97 -6.73 0.48
C ARG A 72 -12.47 -5.28 0.28
N GLU A 73 -12.57 -4.82 -0.96
CA GLU A 73 -13.02 -3.46 -1.30
C GLU A 73 -12.18 -2.34 -0.63
N ILE A 74 -10.89 -2.59 -0.39
CA ILE A 74 -9.98 -1.64 0.25
C ILE A 74 -9.47 -0.64 -0.79
N SER A 75 -9.43 0.65 -0.44
CA SER A 75 -8.86 1.68 -1.32
C SER A 75 -7.36 1.43 -1.53
N THR A 76 -6.86 1.57 -2.76
CA THR A 76 -5.46 1.30 -3.07
C THR A 76 -4.81 2.49 -3.77
N LEU A 77 -3.59 2.82 -3.35
CA LEU A 77 -2.75 3.85 -3.95
C LEU A 77 -1.38 3.25 -4.27
N GLY A 78 -1.03 3.20 -5.54
CA GLY A 78 0.28 2.73 -6.00
C GLY A 78 1.17 3.90 -6.39
N LEU A 79 2.43 3.86 -5.97
CA LEU A 79 3.46 4.80 -6.43
C LEU A 79 4.12 4.23 -7.69
N VAL A 80 4.06 4.99 -8.78
CA VAL A 80 4.68 4.63 -10.05
C VAL A 80 6.13 5.09 -10.04
N GLU A 81 7.06 4.20 -10.39
CA GLU A 81 8.48 4.53 -10.46
C GLU A 81 8.78 5.28 -11.77
N GLN A 82 9.78 6.17 -11.81
CA GLN A 82 10.11 6.93 -13.03
C GLN A 82 10.50 6.02 -14.22
N THR A 83 10.95 4.81 -13.93
CA THR A 83 11.30 3.78 -14.92
C THR A 83 10.09 3.03 -15.45
N GLU A 84 8.92 3.16 -14.82
CA GLU A 84 7.70 2.51 -15.29
C GLU A 84 7.12 3.28 -16.48
N PRO A 85 6.62 2.57 -17.51
CA PRO A 85 5.92 3.22 -18.60
C PRO A 85 4.69 3.96 -18.07
N ASP A 86 4.40 5.12 -18.64
CA ASP A 86 3.26 5.95 -18.25
C ASP A 86 1.98 5.11 -18.20
N ALA A 87 1.17 5.27 -17.14
CA ALA A 87 0.01 4.42 -16.84
C ALA A 87 -1.04 4.40 -17.97
N LYS A 88 -0.92 5.33 -18.94
CA LYS A 88 -1.68 5.34 -20.20
C LYS A 88 -1.51 4.08 -21.07
N GLY A 89 -0.59 3.18 -20.75
CA GLY A 89 -0.44 1.88 -21.43
C GLY A 89 -1.25 0.71 -20.82
N LEU A 90 -1.97 0.93 -19.71
CA LEU A 90 -2.66 -0.10 -18.93
C LEU A 90 -4.19 0.06 -18.90
N ALA A 91 -4.75 0.99 -19.67
CA ALA A 91 -6.18 1.25 -19.80
C ALA A 91 -6.80 0.55 -21.03
#